data_AF-A0A859IJG9-F1
#
_entry.id   AF-A0A859IJG9-F1
#
_cell.length_a   1.000
_cell.length_b   1.000
_cell.length_c   1.000
_cell.angle_alpha   90.00
_cell.angle_beta   90.00
_cell.angle_gamma   90.00
#
_symmetry.space_group_name_H-M   'P 1'
#
loop_
_entity.id
_entity.type
_entity.pdbx_description
1 polymer ?
#
loop_
_entity_poly.entity_id
_entity_poly.type
_entity_poly.pdbx_seq_one_letter_code
_entity_poly.pdbx_strand_id
1 'polypeptide(L)' 'MGFGIPYKQIIGNNCIIGAGAKILGDLTIGDNCVIGANAVITKDIPDNCTVVGFNKIVHR' A
#
# COMPACT_ATOMS: atom_id res chain seq x y z
N MET A 1 -10.19 4.85 -26.10
CA MET A 1 -9.20 5.24 -25.08
C MET A 1 -9.83 4.99 -23.73
N GLY A 2 -9.73 3.75 -23.25
CA GLY A 2 -10.61 3.22 -22.20
C GLY A 2 -10.24 3.76 -20.82
N PHE A 3 -11.16 4.50 -20.20
CA PHE A 3 -11.25 4.56 -18.74
C PHE A 3 -11.76 3.17 -18.29
N GLY A 4 -10.86 2.19 -18.24
CA GLY A 4 -11.15 0.86 -17.69
C GLY A 4 -11.50 0.99 -16.21
N ILE A 5 -12.44 0.15 -15.76
CA ILE A 5 -12.73 -0.26 -14.37
C ILE A 5 -12.02 0.57 -13.28
N PRO A 6 -12.74 1.31 -12.41
CA PRO A 6 -12.10 2.08 -11.36
C PRO A 6 -11.33 1.14 -10.43
N TYR A 7 -10.01 1.18 -10.49
CA TYR A 7 -9.15 0.50 -9.53
C TYR A 7 -9.39 1.14 -8.17
N LYS A 8 -9.88 0.36 -7.20
CA LYS A 8 -10.15 0.82 -5.85
C LYS A 8 -8.86 0.68 -5.04
N GLN A 9 -8.10 1.76 -4.97
CA GLN A 9 -6.89 1.85 -4.12
C GLN A 9 -7.24 2.70 -2.91
N ILE A 10 -7.40 2.06 -1.75
CA ILE A 10 -7.74 2.75 -0.51
C ILE A 10 -6.53 2.73 0.42
N ILE A 11 -6.21 3.89 0.97
CA ILE A 11 -5.20 4.03 2.02
C ILE A 11 -5.93 4.53 3.27
N GLY A 12 -5.76 3.79 4.36
CA GLY A 12 -6.30 4.13 5.66
C GLY A 12 -5.64 5.36 6.28
N ASN A 13 -6.10 5.70 7.47
CA ASN A 13 -5.66 6.85 8.23
C ASN A 13 -4.26 6.64 8.81
N ASN A 14 -3.55 7.76 9.05
CA ASN A 14 -2.24 7.78 9.70
C ASN A 14 -1.16 6.91 9.03
N CYS A 15 -1.28 6.67 7.72
CA CYS A 15 -0.27 5.94 6.98
C CYS A 15 0.93 6.84 6.63
N ILE A 16 2.13 6.26 6.66
CA ILE A 16 3.34 6.87 6.13
C ILE A 16 3.67 6.19 4.80
N ILE A 17 3.74 6.95 3.71
CA ILE A 17 4.12 6.44 2.39
C ILE A 17 5.51 6.96 2.03
N GLY A 18 6.49 6.07 2.02
CA GLY A 18 7.86 6.38 1.65
C GLY A 18 7.99 6.79 0.18
N ALA A 19 8.95 7.68 -0.10
CA ALA A 19 9.20 8.17 -1.44
C ALA A 19 9.42 7.03 -2.45
N GLY A 20 8.81 7.16 -3.63
CA GLY A 20 8.93 6.18 -4.71
C GLY A 20 8.19 4.86 -4.49
N ALA A 21 7.41 4.72 -3.41
CA ALA A 21 6.52 3.58 -3.23
C ALA A 21 5.49 3.49 -4.36
N LYS A 22 5.13 2.27 -4.73
CA LYS A 22 4.19 1.94 -5.81
C LYS A 22 3.08 1.08 -5.24
N ILE A 23 1.83 1.51 -5.38
CA ILE A 23 0.64 0.83 -4.89
C ILE A 23 -0.25 0.54 -6.09
N LEU A 24 -0.34 -0.74 -6.49
CA LEU A 24 -0.84 -1.15 -7.81
C LEU A 24 -1.96 -2.18 -7.69
N GLY A 25 -3.08 -1.95 -8.39
CA GLY A 25 -4.22 -2.84 -8.45
C GLY A 25 -5.39 -2.39 -7.57
N ASP A 26 -6.36 -3.27 -7.36
CA ASP A 26 -7.48 -3.06 -6.43
C ASP A 26 -7.07 -3.61 -5.06
N LEU A 27 -6.74 -2.72 -4.12
CA LEU A 27 -6.25 -3.09 -2.79
C LEU A 27 -6.52 -2.02 -1.74
N THR A 28 -6.54 -2.46 -0.49
CA THR A 28 -6.67 -1.62 0.69
C THR A 28 -5.42 -1.71 1.56
N ILE A 29 -4.91 -0.56 1.99
CA ILE A 29 -3.93 -0.43 3.06
C ILE A 29 -4.71 0.02 4.30
N GLY A 30 -4.59 -0.73 5.39
CA GLY A 30 -5.23 -0.43 6.67
C GLY A 30 -4.67 0.81 7.37
N ASP A 31 -5.19 1.11 8.55
CA ASP A 31 -4.78 2.27 9.33
C ASP A 31 -3.39 2.09 9.96
N ASN A 32 -2.68 3.19 10.22
CA ASN A 32 -1.37 3.23 10.89
C ASN A 32 -0.28 2.39 10.20
N CYS A 33 -0.35 2.22 8.87
CA CYS A 33 0.67 1.48 8.12
C CYS A 33 1.87 2.35 7.75
N VAL A 34 3.05 1.72 7.62
CA VAL A 34 4.26 2.36 7.08
C VAL A 34 4.69 1.62 5.83
N ILE A 35 4.64 2.29 4.67
CA ILE A 35 5.13 1.76 3.41
C ILE A 35 6.54 2.31 3.16
N GLY A 36 7.53 1.43 3.09
CA GLY A 36 8.93 1.79 2.90
C GLY A 36 9.21 2.44 1.55
N ALA A 37 10.29 3.23 1.49
CA ALA A 37 10.73 3.84 0.23
C ALA A 37 11.00 2.77 -0.85
N ASN A 38 10.60 3.07 -2.08
CA ASN A 38 10.66 2.15 -3.23
C ASN A 38 9.92 0.81 -3.07
N ALA A 39 9.07 0.64 -2.06
CA ALA A 39 8.26 -0.56 -1.92
C ALA A 39 7.25 -0.70 -3.08
N VAL A 40 6.89 -1.95 -3.41
CA VAL A 40 5.88 -2.30 -4.40
C VAL A 40 4.81 -3.14 -3.70
N ILE A 41 3.61 -2.57 -3.62
CA ILE A 41 2.45 -3.12 -2.94
C ILE A 41 1.40 -3.53 -3.98
N THR A 42 1.01 -4.79 -3.95
CA THR A 42 0.09 -5.40 -4.93
C THR A 42 -0.98 -6.29 -4.27
N LYS A 43 -1.10 -6.21 -2.94
CA LYS A 43 -2.09 -6.93 -2.14
C LYS A 43 -2.46 -6.10 -0.92
N ASP A 44 -3.60 -6.45 -0.32
CA ASP A 44 -4.09 -5.79 0.88
C ASP A 44 -3.06 -5.85 2.02
N ILE A 45 -2.96 -4.73 2.75
CA ILE A 45 -2.12 -4.58 3.92
C ILE A 45 -3.02 -4.34 5.13
N PRO A 46 -2.95 -5.16 6.19
CA PRO A 46 -3.75 -4.96 7.38
C PRO A 46 -3.21 -3.81 8.24
N ASP A 47 -4.04 -3.33 9.17
CA ASP A 47 -3.69 -2.22 10.07
C ASP A 47 -2.38 -2.45 10.84
N ASN A 48 -1.71 -1.36 11.19
CA ASN A 48 -0.49 -1.30 11.99
C ASN A 48 0.71 -2.05 11.37
N CYS A 49 0.73 -2.25 10.05
CA CYS A 49 1.81 -2.97 9.39
C CYS A 49 2.90 -2.04 8.85
N THR A 50 4.17 -2.43 9.03
CA THR A 50 5.29 -1.87 8.24
C THR A 50 5.61 -2.80 7.08
N VAL A 51 5.61 -2.28 5.86
CA VAL A 51 5.82 -3.04 4.62
C VAL A 51 6.97 -2.46 3.81
N VAL A 52 7.90 -3.30 3.37
CA VAL A 52 9.07 -2.89 2.57
C VAL A 52 9.27 -3.79 1.36
N GLY A 53 10.11 -3.36 0.40
CA GLY A 53 10.43 -4.16 -0.77
C GLY A 53 9.18 -4.58 -1.55
N PHE A 54 9.05 -5.87 -1.87
CA PHE A 54 7.87 -6.42 -2.53
C PHE A 54 6.95 -7.09 -1.52
N ASN A 55 5.92 -6.37 -1.07
CA ASN A 55 4.91 -6.85 -0.11
C ASN A 55 5.45 -7.55 1.17
N LYS A 56 6.66 -7.22 1.64
CA LYS A 56 7.25 -7.85 2.81
C LYS A 56 6.86 -7.10 4.08
N ILE A 57 6.05 -7.72 4.93
CA ILE A 57 5.67 -7.16 6.23
C ILE A 57 6.80 -7.41 7.24
N VAL A 58 7.19 -6.37 7.99
CA VAL A 58 8.35 -6.37 8.90
C VAL A 58 7.95 -6.20 10.37
N HIS A 59 6.84 -5.51 10.66
CA HIS A 59 6.37 -5.23 12.02
C HIS A 59 4.84 -5.10 12.11
N ARG A 60 4.30 -5.28 13.34
CA ARG A 60 2.92 -4.99 13.79
C ARG A 60 2.95 -3.85 14.81
#